data_AF-A0A0W4ZCD7-F1
#
_entry.id   AF-A0A0W4ZCD7-F1
#
_cell.length_a   1.000
_cell.length_b   1.000
_cell.length_c   1.000
_cell.angle_alpha   90.00
_cell.angle_beta   90.00
_cell.angle_gamma   90.00
#
_symmetry.space_group_name_H-M   'P 1'
#
loop_
_entity.id
_entity.type
_entity.pdbx_description
1 polymer ?
#
loop_
_entity_poly.entity_id
_entity_poly.type
_entity_poly.pdbx_seq_one_letter_code
_entity_poly.pdbx_strand_id
1 'polypeptide(L)'
;MLGLGSFQNNSRSLTQLSFGIEMSKNLGFKGKLEAYDPVFTDLDCEFLEELNIEFNLEKLDVYNAKQPVIFYMPHCPISMYETLFKMNWTLERLCNIFLIGNCLKTYDLTIQLAKKKKYPFVFKACVIFESILFSKAFERPEIFNDLAFQWCEEIVAEKFLV
;
A
#
# COMPACT_ATOMS: atom_id res chain seq x y z
N MET A 1 3.19 -6.65 0.36
CA MET A 1 2.95 -5.97 1.64
C MET A 1 4.10 -5.01 1.86
N LEU A 2 3.85 -3.71 1.98
CA LEU A 2 4.92 -2.71 2.04
C LEU A 2 4.77 -1.81 3.27
N GLY A 3 5.87 -1.51 3.94
CA GLY A 3 5.91 -0.48 4.97
C GLY A 3 5.27 -0.89 6.30
N LEU A 4 5.38 -2.16 6.68
CA LEU A 4 4.78 -2.71 7.92
C LEU A 4 5.60 -2.37 9.18
N GLY A 5 6.87 -1.98 9.03
CA GLY A 5 7.85 -1.88 10.11
C GLY A 5 8.43 -3.23 10.52
N SER A 6 9.45 -3.21 11.38
CA SER A 6 10.03 -4.41 11.99
C SER A 6 9.01 -5.11 12.89
N PHE A 7 9.02 -6.44 12.89
CA PHE A 7 8.18 -7.29 13.72
C PHE A 7 8.80 -7.54 15.11
N GLN A 8 10.11 -7.27 15.27
CA GLN A 8 10.78 -7.32 16.56
C GLN A 8 10.16 -6.33 17.56
N ASN A 9 9.53 -6.84 18.62
CA ASN A 9 8.94 -6.06 19.72
C ASN A 9 7.90 -5.01 19.28
N ASN A 10 7.30 -5.15 18.09
CA ASN A 10 6.29 -4.23 17.58
C ASN A 10 4.98 -4.97 17.30
N SER A 11 4.07 -4.93 18.28
CA SER A 11 2.76 -5.55 18.17
C SER A 11 1.91 -4.98 17.02
N ARG A 12 2.15 -3.74 16.61
CA ARG A 12 1.41 -3.09 15.51
C ARG A 12 1.80 -3.72 14.18
N SER A 13 3.09 -3.84 13.90
CA SER A 13 3.64 -4.47 12.70
C SER A 13 3.20 -5.92 12.59
N LEU A 14 3.24 -6.67 13.70
CA LEU A 14 2.72 -8.04 13.74
C LEU A 14 1.21 -8.12 13.47
N THR A 15 0.43 -7.19 14.01
CA THR A 15 -1.02 -7.14 13.78
C THR A 15 -1.34 -6.85 12.31
N GLN A 16 -0.64 -5.89 11.70
CA GLN A 16 -0.77 -5.57 10.28
C GLN A 16 -0.37 -6.76 9.39
N LEU A 17 0.77 -7.40 9.67
CA LEU A 17 1.19 -8.60 8.95
C LEU A 17 0.15 -9.72 9.06
N SER A 18 -0.31 -10.02 10.29
CA SER A 18 -1.29 -11.07 10.55
C SER A 18 -2.60 -10.83 9.79
N PHE A 19 -3.08 -9.59 9.79
CA PHE A 19 -4.27 -9.22 9.02
C PHE A 19 -4.04 -9.37 7.51
N GLY A 20 -2.90 -8.91 6.99
CA GLY A 20 -2.56 -9.06 5.57
C GLY A 20 -2.52 -10.51 5.12
N ILE A 21 -1.94 -11.40 5.95
CA ILE A 21 -1.90 -12.85 5.70
C ILE A 21 -3.31 -13.43 5.70
N GLU A 22 -4.10 -13.15 6.74
CA GLU A 22 -5.44 -13.71 6.87
C GLU A 22 -6.36 -13.23 5.74
N MET A 23 -6.27 -11.96 5.38
CA MET A 23 -6.99 -11.39 4.24
C MET A 23 -6.61 -12.09 2.93
N SER A 24 -5.32 -12.34 2.69
CA SER A 24 -4.87 -13.03 1.46
C SER A 24 -5.47 -14.44 1.34
N LYS A 25 -5.56 -15.17 2.46
CA LYS A 25 -6.18 -16.50 2.54
C LYS A 25 -7.68 -16.43 2.25
N ASN A 26 -8.38 -15.48 2.89
CA ASN A 26 -9.83 -15.34 2.75
C ASN A 26 -10.26 -14.84 1.35
N LEU A 27 -9.41 -14.06 0.67
CA LEU A 27 -9.64 -13.66 -0.72
C LEU A 27 -9.32 -14.78 -1.73
N GLY A 28 -8.81 -15.93 -1.27
CA GLY A 28 -8.39 -17.02 -2.14
C GLY A 28 -7.20 -16.64 -3.04
N PHE A 29 -6.34 -15.72 -2.57
CA PHE A 29 -5.19 -15.25 -3.33
C PHE A 29 -4.22 -16.40 -3.56
N LYS A 30 -3.90 -16.68 -4.83
CA LYS A 30 -2.96 -17.74 -5.24
C LYS A 30 -1.61 -17.20 -5.73
N GLY A 31 -1.44 -15.89 -5.72
CA GLY A 31 -0.18 -15.25 -6.11
C GLY A 31 0.87 -15.35 -5.02
N LYS A 32 2.08 -14.87 -5.34
CA LYS A 32 3.16 -14.75 -4.37
C LYS A 32 2.86 -13.67 -3.33
N LEU A 33 3.13 -13.97 -2.07
CA LEU A 33 3.15 -12.96 -1.02
C LEU A 33 4.57 -12.43 -0.90
N GLU A 34 4.72 -11.12 -1.11
CA GLU A 34 5.99 -10.43 -0.96
C GLU A 34 5.87 -9.38 0.14
N ALA A 35 6.93 -9.17 0.91
CA ALA A 35 7.02 -8.17 1.96
C ALA A 35 8.28 -7.29 1.79
N TYR A 36 8.14 -6.00 2.05
CA TYR A 36 9.28 -5.09 2.09
C TYR A 36 9.07 -3.97 3.10
N ASP A 37 10.07 -3.77 3.95
CA ASP A 37 10.27 -2.57 4.72
C ASP A 37 11.78 -2.31 4.87
N PRO A 38 12.27 -1.08 4.64
CA PRO A 38 13.69 -0.75 4.85
C PRO A 38 14.18 -0.96 6.29
N VAL A 39 13.27 -1.11 7.28
CA VAL A 39 13.65 -1.37 8.68
C VAL A 39 13.61 -2.84 9.07
N PHE A 40 13.40 -3.76 8.11
CA PHE A 40 13.50 -5.19 8.41
C PHE A 40 14.90 -5.56 8.90
N THR A 41 14.92 -6.38 9.93
CA THR A 41 16.09 -6.98 10.56
C THR A 41 16.28 -8.42 10.08
N ASP A 42 17.41 -9.04 10.43
CA ASP A 42 17.64 -10.46 10.12
C ASP A 42 16.55 -11.37 10.73
N LEU A 43 16.12 -11.12 11.97
CA LEU A 43 15.02 -11.89 12.58
C LEU A 43 13.67 -11.66 11.87
N ASP A 44 13.43 -10.46 11.32
CA ASP A 44 12.21 -10.22 10.54
C ASP A 44 12.23 -11.03 9.25
N CYS A 45 13.41 -11.15 8.62
CA CYS A 45 13.60 -11.93 7.41
C CYS A 45 13.40 -13.43 7.69
N GLU A 46 14.07 -13.97 8.71
CA GLU A 46 13.89 -15.36 9.17
C GLU A 46 12.41 -15.66 9.46
N PHE A 47 11.72 -14.74 10.15
CA PHE A 47 10.31 -14.90 10.45
C PHE A 47 9.41 -14.90 9.19
N LEU A 48 9.71 -14.07 8.20
CA LEU A 48 8.98 -14.07 6.92
C LEU A 48 9.21 -15.36 6.11
N GLU A 49 10.43 -15.91 6.15
CA GLU A 49 10.75 -17.20 5.53
C GLU A 49 9.93 -18.34 6.13
N GLU A 50 9.82 -18.40 7.46
CA GLU A 50 8.98 -19.40 8.15
C GLU A 50 7.51 -19.31 7.73
N LEU A 51 7.04 -18.11 7.38
CA LEU A 51 5.69 -17.86 6.90
C LEU A 51 5.50 -18.08 5.40
N ASN A 52 6.55 -18.47 4.67
CA ASN A 52 6.59 -18.58 3.21
C ASN A 52 6.23 -17.26 2.50
N ILE A 53 6.68 -16.14 3.05
CA ILE A 53 6.53 -14.81 2.45
C ILE A 53 7.89 -14.39 1.89
N GLU A 54 7.94 -14.14 0.58
CA GLU A 54 9.14 -13.63 -0.07
C GLU A 54 9.43 -12.21 0.44
N PHE A 55 10.69 -11.83 0.60
CA PHE A 55 11.07 -10.49 1.02
C PHE A 55 12.24 -9.99 0.18
N ASN A 56 12.37 -8.67 0.08
CA ASN A 56 13.36 -8.04 -0.79
C ASN A 56 14.09 -6.91 -0.06
N LEU A 57 15.34 -7.12 0.32
CA LEU A 57 16.12 -6.10 1.04
C LEU A 57 16.59 -4.93 0.16
N GLU A 58 16.60 -5.11 -1.17
CA GLU A 58 17.18 -4.15 -2.12
C GLU A 58 16.15 -3.23 -2.78
N LYS A 59 14.86 -3.34 -2.42
CA LYS A 59 13.75 -2.57 -3.00
C LYS A 59 13.56 -2.78 -4.51
N LEU A 60 14.20 -3.80 -5.11
CA LEU A 60 14.09 -4.06 -6.55
C LEU A 60 12.68 -4.49 -6.91
N ASP A 61 12.04 -3.79 -7.83
CA ASP A 61 10.71 -4.11 -8.37
C ASP A 61 9.53 -4.19 -7.36
N VAL A 62 9.73 -3.92 -6.07
CA VAL A 62 8.69 -4.05 -5.01
C VAL A 62 7.48 -3.13 -5.18
N TYR A 63 7.58 -2.13 -6.05
CA TYR A 63 6.49 -1.22 -6.38
C TYR A 63 5.91 -1.46 -7.78
N ASN A 64 6.42 -2.40 -8.58
CA ASN A 64 5.98 -2.50 -9.99
C ASN A 64 4.56 -3.07 -10.09
N ALA A 65 3.73 -2.43 -10.92
CA ALA A 65 2.38 -2.89 -11.26
C ALA A 65 2.32 -3.29 -12.75
N LYS A 66 3.27 -4.12 -13.20
CA LYS A 66 3.28 -4.66 -14.59
C LYS A 66 2.11 -5.62 -14.86
N GLN A 67 1.50 -6.13 -13.81
CA GLN A 67 0.30 -6.97 -13.83
C GLN A 67 -0.58 -6.58 -12.63
N PRO A 68 -1.88 -6.97 -12.61
CA PRO A 68 -2.74 -6.75 -11.46
C PRO A 68 -2.10 -7.20 -10.14
N VAL A 69 -2.01 -6.29 -9.17
CA VAL A 69 -1.32 -6.52 -7.89
C VAL A 69 -2.04 -5.80 -6.75
N ILE A 70 -2.11 -6.46 -5.60
CA ILE A 70 -2.61 -5.85 -4.36
C ILE A 70 -1.43 -5.31 -3.56
N PHE A 71 -1.33 -3.98 -3.49
CA PHE A 71 -0.44 -3.31 -2.56
C PHE A 71 -1.12 -3.20 -1.20
N TYR A 72 -0.69 -4.01 -0.24
CA TYR A 72 -1.09 -3.89 1.17
C TYR A 72 -0.12 -2.96 1.91
N MET A 73 -0.60 -1.78 2.34
CA MET A 73 0.19 -0.66 2.88
C MET A 73 -0.51 0.06 4.06
N PRO A 74 -0.96 -0.65 5.11
CA PRO A 74 -1.62 0.00 6.25
C PRO A 74 -0.67 0.96 6.99
N HIS A 75 -1.15 2.16 7.35
CA HIS A 75 -0.39 3.17 8.10
C HIS A 75 1.00 3.50 7.49
N CYS A 76 1.12 3.35 6.18
CA CYS A 76 2.39 3.53 5.47
C CYS A 76 2.73 5.03 5.35
N PRO A 77 4.01 5.45 5.42
CA PRO A 77 4.38 6.83 5.19
C PRO A 77 3.97 7.34 3.80
N ILE A 78 3.50 8.58 3.70
CA ILE A 78 3.11 9.22 2.42
C ILE A 78 4.22 9.18 1.35
N SER A 79 5.50 9.15 1.75
CA SER A 79 6.64 9.01 0.84
C SER A 79 6.69 7.66 0.11
N MET A 80 6.17 6.59 0.73
CA MET A 80 6.09 5.27 0.09
C MET A 80 4.95 5.22 -0.93
N TYR A 81 3.79 5.81 -0.61
CA TYR A 81 2.73 6.01 -1.60
C TYR A 81 3.21 6.87 -2.78
N GLU A 82 3.96 7.93 -2.52
CA GLU A 82 4.53 8.77 -3.57
C GLU A 82 5.44 7.96 -4.49
N THR A 83 6.29 7.11 -3.91
CA THR A 83 7.18 6.23 -4.68
C THR A 83 6.38 5.24 -5.52
N LEU A 84 5.37 4.59 -4.93
CA LEU A 84 4.47 3.67 -5.62
C LEU A 84 3.85 4.32 -6.86
N PHE A 85 3.19 5.46 -6.68
CA PHE A 85 2.50 6.13 -7.80
C PHE A 85 3.49 6.66 -8.83
N LYS A 86 4.60 7.28 -8.40
CA LYS A 86 5.63 7.79 -9.30
C LYS A 86 6.20 6.70 -10.22
N MET A 87 6.40 5.48 -9.73
CA MET A 87 6.96 4.37 -10.52
C MET A 87 5.95 3.72 -11.48
N ASN A 88 4.66 4.01 -11.31
CA ASN A 88 3.57 3.37 -12.07
C ASN A 88 2.68 4.38 -12.79
N TRP A 89 3.16 5.61 -13.03
CA TRP A 89 2.34 6.70 -13.57
C TRP A 89 2.09 6.59 -15.08
N THR A 90 1.45 5.50 -15.48
CA THR A 90 1.01 5.19 -16.85
C THR A 90 -0.37 4.55 -16.75
N LEU A 91 -1.21 4.71 -17.78
CA LEU A 91 -2.59 4.20 -17.78
C LEU A 91 -2.67 2.73 -17.34
N GLU A 92 -1.93 1.87 -18.04
CA GLU A 92 -1.87 0.42 -17.79
C GLU A 92 -1.48 0.10 -16.34
N ARG A 93 -0.36 0.65 -15.87
CA ARG A 93 0.15 0.35 -14.53
C ARG A 93 -0.72 0.90 -13.41
N LEU A 94 -1.39 2.04 -13.59
CA LEU A 94 -2.32 2.56 -12.58
C LEU A 94 -3.56 1.66 -12.44
N CYS A 95 -4.08 1.13 -13.55
CA CYS A 95 -5.22 0.21 -13.54
C CYS A 95 -4.86 -1.16 -12.94
N ASN A 96 -3.58 -1.53 -12.94
CA ASN A 96 -3.07 -2.73 -12.28
C ASN A 96 -2.92 -2.59 -10.75
N ILE A 97 -3.03 -1.38 -10.19
CA ILE A 97 -2.90 -1.14 -8.75
C ILE A 97 -4.24 -1.34 -8.06
N PHE A 98 -4.32 -2.35 -7.20
CA PHE A 98 -5.31 -2.47 -6.14
C PHE A 98 -4.64 -2.14 -4.81
N LEU A 99 -5.10 -1.09 -4.13
CA LEU A 99 -4.45 -0.60 -2.91
C LEU A 99 -5.32 -0.89 -1.69
N ILE A 100 -4.73 -1.57 -0.71
CA ILE A 100 -5.29 -1.73 0.63
C ILE A 100 -4.39 -0.97 1.59
N GLY A 101 -4.79 0.24 1.96
CA GLY A 101 -3.98 1.16 2.74
C GLY A 101 -4.83 2.28 3.30
N ASN A 102 -4.20 3.32 3.85
CA ASN A 102 -4.92 4.51 4.26
C ASN A 102 -5.65 5.13 3.07
N CYS A 103 -6.88 5.59 3.31
CA CYS A 103 -7.69 6.21 2.29
C CYS A 103 -6.99 7.46 1.73
N LEU A 104 -6.66 7.46 0.44
CA LEU A 104 -5.95 8.56 -0.22
C LEU A 104 -6.73 9.87 -0.15
N LYS A 105 -8.07 9.79 -0.15
CA LYS A 105 -8.96 10.95 -0.03
C LYS A 105 -8.76 11.71 1.30
N THR A 106 -8.15 11.11 2.32
CA THR A 106 -7.75 11.81 3.57
C THR A 106 -6.61 12.81 3.37
N TYR A 107 -5.80 12.65 2.31
CA TYR A 107 -4.77 13.62 1.95
C TYR A 107 -5.33 14.82 1.19
N ASP A 108 -6.56 14.71 0.66
CA ASP A 108 -7.20 15.77 -0.12
C ASP A 108 -7.88 16.79 0.78
N LEU A 109 -7.11 17.73 1.32
CA LEU A 109 -7.66 18.98 1.87
C LEU A 109 -6.68 20.14 1.67
N THR A 110 -7.14 21.13 0.92
CA THR A 110 -6.87 22.60 0.83
C THR A 110 -5.74 23.29 1.63
N ILE A 111 -5.11 22.67 2.62
CA ILE A 111 -4.12 23.27 3.54
C ILE A 111 -2.67 22.81 3.22
N GLN A 112 -2.50 21.87 2.29
CA GLN A 112 -1.25 21.12 2.14
C GLN A 112 -0.42 21.47 0.89
N LEU A 113 -0.42 22.72 0.41
CA LEU A 113 0.33 23.13 -0.81
C LEU A 113 1.80 22.67 -0.82
N ALA A 114 2.51 22.81 0.31
CA ALA A 114 3.90 22.36 0.43
C ALA A 114 4.04 20.84 0.28
N LYS A 115 3.11 20.05 0.85
CA LYS A 115 3.09 18.60 0.69
C LYS A 115 2.63 18.19 -0.71
N LYS A 116 1.73 18.93 -1.37
CA LYS A 116 1.35 18.71 -2.77
C LYS A 116 2.55 18.88 -3.71
N LYS A 117 3.42 19.86 -3.42
CA LYS A 117 4.68 20.02 -4.14
C LYS A 117 5.67 18.89 -3.86
N LYS A 118 5.68 18.36 -2.63
CA LYS A 118 6.59 17.27 -2.22
C LYS A 118 6.13 15.88 -2.68
N TYR A 119 4.83 15.65 -2.77
CA TYR A 119 4.20 14.35 -3.08
C TYR A 119 3.17 14.47 -4.23
N PRO A 120 3.53 15.05 -5.38
CA PRO A 120 2.58 15.33 -6.46
C PRO A 120 1.82 14.10 -6.97
N PHE A 121 2.42 12.91 -6.95
CA PHE A 121 1.78 11.71 -7.48
C PHE A 121 0.71 11.17 -6.53
N VAL A 122 0.90 11.23 -5.20
CA VAL A 122 -0.16 10.91 -4.23
C VAL A 122 -1.37 11.82 -4.45
N PHE A 123 -1.16 13.13 -4.54
CA PHE A 123 -2.27 14.08 -4.69
C PHE A 123 -3.00 13.94 -6.03
N LYS A 124 -2.31 13.56 -7.11
CA LYS A 124 -2.97 13.18 -8.36
C LYS A 124 -3.77 11.89 -8.20
N ALA A 125 -3.21 10.89 -7.49
CA ALA A 125 -3.89 9.63 -7.23
C ALA A 125 -5.19 9.84 -6.43
N CYS A 126 -5.22 10.76 -5.47
CA CYS A 126 -6.42 11.11 -4.71
C CYS A 126 -7.63 11.49 -5.59
N VAL A 127 -7.38 12.05 -6.78
CA VAL A 127 -8.43 12.52 -7.70
C VAL A 127 -8.97 11.39 -8.58
N ILE A 128 -8.15 10.37 -8.86
CA ILE A 128 -8.46 9.32 -9.85
C ILE A 128 -8.73 7.95 -9.24
N PHE A 129 -8.32 7.72 -7.98
CA PHE A 129 -8.59 6.49 -7.25
C PHE A 129 -9.93 6.59 -6.53
N GLU A 130 -10.78 5.60 -6.78
CA GLU A 130 -11.95 5.34 -5.97
C GLU A 130 -11.58 4.55 -4.72
N SER A 131 -12.43 4.62 -3.71
CA SER A 131 -12.18 3.96 -2.43
C SER A 131 -13.45 3.52 -1.73
N ILE A 132 -13.36 2.36 -1.08
CA ILE A 132 -14.33 1.86 -0.10
C ILE A 132 -13.61 1.72 1.24
N LEU A 133 -14.10 2.44 2.24
CA LEU A 133 -13.56 2.35 3.61
C LEU A 133 -13.94 1.00 4.23
N PHE A 134 -13.00 0.43 4.98
CA PHE A 134 -13.29 -0.69 5.86
C PHE A 134 -14.19 -0.23 7.01
N SER A 135 -14.93 -1.16 7.60
CA SER A 135 -15.85 -0.84 8.69
C SER A 135 -15.11 -0.18 9.86
N LYS A 136 -15.72 0.88 10.40
CA LYS A 136 -15.22 1.60 11.59
C LYS A 136 -15.03 0.70 12.81
N ALA A 137 -15.72 -0.45 12.85
CA ALA A 137 -15.50 -1.46 13.89
C ALA A 137 -14.07 -2.02 13.91
N PHE A 138 -13.32 -1.91 12.79
CA PHE A 138 -11.92 -2.32 12.68
C PHE A 138 -10.93 -1.17 12.89
N GLU A 139 -11.39 0.06 13.10
CA GLU A 139 -10.48 1.20 13.30
C GLU A 139 -9.67 1.03 14.58
N ARG A 140 -8.35 1.10 14.42
CA ARG A 140 -7.39 1.17 15.50
C ARG A 140 -6.41 2.28 15.16
N PRO A 141 -6.43 3.44 15.82
CA PRO A 141 -5.70 4.64 15.39
C PRO A 141 -4.22 4.39 15.06
N GLU A 142 -3.56 3.54 15.85
CA GLU A 142 -2.13 3.24 15.73
C GLU A 142 -1.81 2.06 14.81
N ILE A 143 -2.81 1.40 14.20
CA ILE A 143 -2.63 0.16 13.42
C ILE A 143 -3.39 0.25 12.07
N PHE A 144 -4.69 0.52 12.14
CA PHE A 144 -5.61 0.64 11.00
C PHE A 144 -6.45 1.91 11.17
N ASN A 145 -5.91 3.08 10.79
CA ASN A 145 -6.69 4.31 10.67
C ASN A 145 -7.11 4.52 9.21
N ASP A 146 -8.40 4.74 8.97
CA ASP A 146 -8.93 5.01 7.63
C ASP A 146 -8.53 3.96 6.57
N LEU A 147 -8.45 2.68 6.95
CA LEU A 147 -8.08 1.62 6.02
C LEU A 147 -9.14 1.50 4.92
N ALA A 148 -8.70 1.46 3.67
CA ALA A 148 -9.57 1.47 2.50
C ALA A 148 -9.06 0.49 1.45
N PHE A 149 -10.00 -0.10 0.70
CA PHE A 149 -9.72 -0.73 -0.58
C PHE A 149 -9.90 0.30 -1.69
N GLN A 150 -8.91 0.45 -2.55
CA GLN A 150 -8.81 1.57 -3.50
C GLN A 150 -8.34 1.08 -4.87
N TRP A 151 -8.93 1.60 -5.93
CA TRP A 151 -8.62 1.21 -7.32
C TRP A 151 -8.80 2.39 -8.26
N CYS A 152 -8.25 2.29 -9.47
CA CYS A 152 -8.43 3.29 -10.52
C CYS A 152 -9.08 2.64 -11.73
N GLU A 153 -10.13 3.27 -12.26
CA GLU A 153 -10.79 2.83 -13.49
C GLU A 153 -10.11 3.44 -14.71
N GLU A 154 -9.93 2.65 -15.76
CA GLU A 154 -9.26 3.07 -17.00
C GLU A 154 -9.89 4.34 -17.60
N ILE A 155 -11.22 4.39 -17.68
CA ILE A 155 -11.97 5.55 -18.20
C ILE A 155 -11.76 6.84 -17.39
N VAL A 156 -11.42 6.71 -16.11
CA VAL A 156 -11.07 7.84 -15.25
C VAL A 156 -9.62 8.23 -15.53
N ALA A 157 -8.69 7.28 -15.45
CA ALA A 157 -7.27 7.51 -15.66
C ALA A 157 -6.94 8.16 -17.02
N GLU A 158 -7.61 7.74 -18.10
CA GLU A 158 -7.44 8.32 -19.44
C GLU A 158 -7.65 9.84 -19.46
N LYS A 159 -8.64 10.35 -18.71
CA LYS A 159 -8.96 11.79 -18.66
C LYS A 159 -7.91 12.64 -17.97
N PHE A 160 -7.04 12.03 -17.16
CA PHE A 160 -6.06 12.73 -16.32
C PHE A 160 -4.60 12.51 -16.77
N LEU A 161 -4.36 11.60 -17.70
CA LEU A 161 -3.03 11.25 -18.22
C LEU A 161 -2.77 11.78 -19.65
N VAL A 162 -3.83 12.19 -20.35
CA VAL A 162 -3.79 12.87 -21.66
C VAL A 162 -3.84 14.37 -21.46
#